data_AF-H5TB43-F1
#
_entry.id   AF-H5TB43-F1
#
_cell.length_a   1.000
_cell.length_b   1.000
_cell.length_c   1.000
_cell.angle_alpha   90.00
_cell.angle_beta   90.00
_cell.angle_gamma   90.00
#
_symmetry.space_group_name_H-M   'P 1'
#
loop_
_entity.id
_entity.type
_entity.pdbx_description
1 polymer ?
#
loop_
_entity_poly.entity_id
_entity_poly.type
_entity_poly.pdbx_seq_one_letter_code
_entity_poly.pdbx_strand_id
1 'polypeptide(L)'
;MKIYTSTKNIPQLKGLSVTERMAVLESAAKKMTIPEKTLLNIIKLLVIVPTFTLVLRAVESWWSLAWAGLILLLYPLFVKPLQYSLSAKYIKVKNPEEDK
;
A
#
# COMPACT_ATOMS: atom_id res chain seq x y z
N MET A 1 -13.40 -4.15 7.31
CA MET A 1 -12.53 -3.02 6.88
C MET A 1 -12.65 -2.87 5.38
N LYS A 2 -12.74 -1.64 4.85
CA LYS A 2 -12.72 -1.43 3.39
C LYS A 2 -11.28 -1.41 2.90
N ILE A 3 -10.94 -2.29 1.95
CA ILE A 3 -9.63 -2.30 1.29
C ILE A 3 -9.68 -1.31 0.14
N TYR A 4 -8.79 -0.31 0.16
CA TYR A 4 -8.72 0.70 -0.90
C TYR A 4 -7.56 0.39 -1.84
N THR A 5 -7.87 -0.09 -3.03
CA THR A 5 -6.87 -0.34 -4.09
C THR A 5 -6.34 0.95 -4.73
N SER A 6 -7.09 2.05 -4.61
CA SER A 6 -6.74 3.36 -5.15
C SER A 6 -7.02 4.46 -4.14
N THR A 7 -6.16 5.47 -4.12
CA THR A 7 -6.32 6.68 -3.30
C THR A 7 -7.54 7.49 -3.69
N LYS A 8 -8.02 7.36 -4.94
CA LYS A 8 -9.26 7.97 -5.44
C LYS A 8 -10.52 7.44 -4.76
N ASN A 9 -10.46 6.19 -4.29
CA ASN A 9 -11.61 5.52 -3.67
C ASN A 9 -11.77 5.89 -2.19
N ILE A 10 -10.81 6.64 -1.62
CA ILE A 10 -10.87 7.09 -0.24
C ILE A 10 -11.72 8.36 -0.19
N PRO A 11 -12.94 8.33 0.40
CA PRO A 11 -13.85 9.47 0.38
C PRO A 11 -13.26 10.70 1.09
N GLN A 12 -12.41 10.50 2.08
CA GLN A 12 -11.74 11.57 2.85
C GLN A 12 -10.68 12.34 2.05
N LEU A 13 -10.27 11.81 0.89
CA LEU A 13 -9.24 12.38 0.02
C LEU A 13 -9.81 12.96 -1.28
N LYS A 14 -11.15 13.02 -1.39
CA LYS A 14 -11.84 13.63 -2.54
C LYS A 14 -11.50 15.12 -2.61
N GLY A 15 -11.31 15.63 -3.82
CA GLY A 15 -10.96 17.04 -4.07
C GLY A 15 -9.47 17.38 -4.01
N LEU A 16 -8.64 16.54 -3.37
CA LEU A 16 -7.18 16.74 -3.33
C LEU A 16 -6.50 16.28 -4.64
N SER A 17 -5.42 16.95 -5.04
CA SER A 17 -4.53 16.51 -6.12
C SER A 17 -3.79 15.23 -5.73
N VAL A 18 -3.22 14.52 -6.72
CA VAL A 18 -2.52 13.24 -6.47
C VAL A 18 -1.39 13.40 -5.45
N THR A 19 -0.63 14.49 -5.54
CA THR A 19 0.48 14.80 -4.64
C THR A 19 -0.01 15.03 -3.21
N GLU A 20 -1.08 15.82 -3.04
CA GLU A 20 -1.66 16.10 -1.72
C GLU A 20 -2.24 14.83 -1.07
N ARG A 21 -2.89 13.96 -1.85
CA ARG A 21 -3.38 12.67 -1.35
C ARG A 21 -2.23 11.81 -0.80
N MET A 22 -1.08 11.84 -1.46
CA MET A 22 0.09 11.09 -1.02
C MET A 22 0.71 11.68 0.25
N ALA A 23 0.83 13.00 0.34
CA ALA A 23 1.31 13.67 1.55
C ALA A 23 0.42 13.38 2.77
N VAL A 24 -0.91 13.40 2.59
CA VAL A 24 -1.87 13.06 3.66
C VAL A 24 -1.77 11.59 4.05
N LEU A 25 -1.70 10.67 3.07
CA LEU A 25 -1.56 9.24 3.34
C LEU A 25 -0.25 8.89 4.03
N GLU A 26 0.84 9.58 3.71
CA GLU A 26 2.14 9.41 4.37
C GLU A 26 2.09 9.89 5.82
N SER A 27 1.48 11.06 6.06
CA SER A 27 1.27 11.60 7.40
C SER A 27 0.39 10.67 8.25
N ALA A 28 -0.64 10.08 7.63
CA ALA A 28 -1.50 9.09 8.26
C ALA A 28 -0.77 7.76 8.54
N ALA A 29 0.11 7.32 7.63
CA ALA A 29 0.92 6.11 7.81
C ALA A 29 1.86 6.22 9.02
N LYS A 30 2.40 7.42 9.30
CA LYS A 30 3.26 7.67 10.47
C LYS A 30 2.51 7.45 11.79
N LYS A 31 1.19 7.72 11.81
CA LYS A 31 0.30 7.55 12.97
C LYS A 31 -0.17 6.11 13.21
N MET A 32 0.14 5.18 12.31
CA MET A 32 -0.21 3.77 12.50
C MET A 32 0.38 3.23 13.81
N THR A 33 -0.40 2.41 14.49
CA THR A 33 0.04 1.70 15.68
C THR A 33 1.18 0.72 15.36
N ILE A 34 1.97 0.36 16.36
CA ILE A 34 3.06 -0.64 16.24
C ILE A 34 2.54 -1.96 15.64
N PRO A 35 1.45 -2.60 16.13
CA PRO A 35 0.94 -3.84 15.54
C PRO A 35 0.55 -3.71 14.07
N GLU A 36 -0.03 -2.58 13.64
CA GLU A 36 -0.38 -2.36 12.24
C GLU A 36 0.86 -2.18 11.34
N LYS A 37 1.89 -1.48 11.82
CA LYS A 37 3.17 -1.37 11.11
C LYS A 37 3.85 -2.73 11.00
N THR A 38 3.84 -3.51 12.07
CA THR A 38 4.39 -4.88 12.08
C THR A 38 3.64 -5.77 11.11
N LEU A 39 2.30 -5.73 11.10
CA LEU A 39 1.48 -6.50 10.17
C LEU A 39 1.78 -6.13 8.71
N LEU A 40 1.90 -4.84 8.38
CA LEU A 40 2.31 -4.40 7.05
C LEU A 40 3.71 -4.92 6.66
N ASN A 41 4.65 -4.91 7.59
CA ASN A 41 5.99 -5.41 7.33
C ASN A 41 6.02 -6.94 7.19
N ILE A 42 5.23 -7.68 7.96
CA ILE A 42 5.06 -9.13 7.78
C ILE A 42 4.49 -9.42 6.39
N ILE A 43 3.46 -8.69 5.96
CA ILE A 43 2.89 -8.87 4.62
C ILE A 43 3.91 -8.54 3.53
N LYS A 44 4.69 -7.46 3.69
CA LYS A 44 5.81 -7.17 2.78
C LYS A 44 6.80 -8.34 2.75
N LEU A 45 7.16 -8.89 3.91
CA LEU A 45 8.09 -10.01 4.00
C LEU A 45 7.52 -11.27 3.34
N LEU A 46 6.24 -11.57 3.54
CA LEU A 46 5.53 -12.68 2.90
C LEU A 46 5.44 -12.53 1.38
N VAL A 47 5.46 -11.32 0.85
CA VAL A 47 5.57 -11.09 -0.60
C VAL A 47 7.02 -11.21 -1.04
N ILE A 48 7.96 -10.57 -0.34
CA ILE A 48 9.37 -10.50 -0.73
C ILE A 48 10.05 -11.87 -0.67
N VAL A 49 9.88 -12.64 0.40
CA VAL A 49 10.57 -13.94 0.62
C VAL A 49 10.30 -14.96 -0.49
N PRO A 50 9.05 -15.39 -0.77
CA PRO A 50 8.80 -16.38 -1.82
C PRO A 50 9.23 -15.85 -3.19
N THR A 51 9.08 -14.56 -3.38
CA THR A 51 9.45 -13.89 -4.62
C THR A 51 10.97 -13.90 -4.84
N PHE A 52 11.76 -13.65 -3.79
CA PHE A 52 13.22 -13.79 -3.83
C PHE A 52 13.63 -15.24 -4.09
N THR A 53 12.99 -16.20 -3.43
CA THR A 53 13.27 -17.63 -3.65
C THR A 53 12.99 -18.06 -5.09
N LEU A 54 11.89 -17.58 -5.68
CA LEU A 54 11.54 -17.84 -7.07
C LEU A 54 12.56 -17.24 -8.05
N VAL A 55 13.00 -16.00 -7.80
CA VAL A 55 14.06 -15.38 -8.62
C VAL A 55 15.36 -16.15 -8.52
N LEU A 56 15.81 -16.50 -7.30
CA LEU A 56 17.04 -17.27 -7.11
C LEU A 56 17.00 -18.62 -7.84
N ARG A 57 15.85 -19.30 -7.83
CA ARG A 57 15.66 -20.55 -8.58
C ARG A 57 15.64 -20.33 -10.10
N ALA A 58 15.15 -19.18 -10.55
CA ALA A 58 14.98 -18.88 -11.96
C ALA A 58 16.21 -18.27 -12.63
N VAL A 59 17.29 -17.94 -11.90
CA VAL A 59 18.48 -17.23 -12.40
C VAL A 59 19.06 -17.86 -13.67
N GLU A 60 19.02 -19.18 -13.80
CA GLU A 60 19.59 -19.89 -14.97
C GLU A 60 18.65 -19.93 -16.19
N SER A 61 17.42 -19.43 -16.06
CA SER A 61 16.41 -19.48 -17.11
C SER A 61 16.08 -18.08 -17.63
N TRP A 62 15.79 -17.99 -18.94
CA TRP A 62 15.20 -16.80 -19.57
C TRP A 62 13.88 -16.36 -18.90
N TRP A 63 13.22 -17.26 -18.14
CA TRP A 63 12.03 -16.96 -17.35
C TRP A 63 12.31 -16.09 -16.10
N SER A 64 13.58 -15.93 -15.69
CA SER A 64 13.97 -15.03 -14.58
C SER A 64 13.44 -13.61 -14.76
N LEU A 65 13.39 -13.11 -15.99
CA LEU A 65 12.87 -11.78 -16.30
C LEU A 65 11.36 -11.68 -16.04
N ALA A 66 10.60 -12.72 -16.35
CA ALA A 66 9.17 -12.79 -16.06
C ALA A 66 8.91 -12.83 -14.55
N TRP A 67 9.71 -13.59 -13.80
CA TRP A 67 9.65 -13.61 -12.34
C TRP A 67 10.00 -12.26 -11.73
N ALA A 68 11.03 -11.58 -12.24
CA ALA A 68 11.40 -10.22 -11.84
C ALA A 68 10.25 -9.22 -12.07
N GLY A 69 9.58 -9.30 -13.22
CA GLY A 69 8.39 -8.49 -13.51
C GLY A 69 7.21 -8.80 -12.59
N LEU A 70 7.00 -10.07 -12.25
CA LEU A 70 5.97 -10.48 -11.31
C LEU A 70 6.19 -9.88 -9.91
N ILE A 71 7.44 -9.79 -9.43
CA ILE A 71 7.79 -9.09 -8.16
C ILE A 71 7.28 -7.65 -8.19
N LEU A 72 7.61 -6.98 -9.30
CA LEU A 72 7.38 -5.55 -9.47
C LEU A 72 5.88 -5.24 -9.49
N LEU A 73 5.06 -6.21 -9.90
CA LEU A 73 3.60 -6.13 -9.87
C LEU A 73 2.99 -6.60 -8.53
N LEU A 74 3.53 -7.65 -7.91
CA LEU A 74 3.02 -8.18 -6.64
C LEU A 74 3.09 -7.13 -5.52
N TYR A 75 4.17 -6.37 -5.44
CA TYR A 75 4.34 -5.35 -4.41
C TYR A 75 3.22 -4.29 -4.42
N PRO A 76 2.98 -3.55 -5.53
CA PRO A 76 1.90 -2.57 -5.57
C PRO A 76 0.50 -3.18 -5.53
N LEU A 77 0.34 -4.46 -5.88
CA LEU A 77 -0.98 -5.09 -5.88
C LEU A 77 -1.43 -5.52 -4.48
N PHE A 78 -0.52 -5.99 -3.64
CA PHE A 78 -0.86 -6.50 -2.30
C PHE A 78 -0.51 -5.51 -1.19
N VAL A 79 0.68 -4.91 -1.22
CA VAL A 79 1.17 -4.09 -0.11
C VAL A 79 0.52 -2.71 -0.12
N LYS A 80 0.43 -2.05 -1.28
CA LYS A 80 -0.10 -0.67 -1.38
C LYS A 80 -1.57 -0.58 -0.95
N PRO A 81 -2.50 -1.46 -1.38
CA PRO A 81 -3.90 -1.36 -0.98
C PRO A 81 -4.15 -1.55 0.51
N LEU A 82 -3.40 -2.46 1.12
CA LEU A 82 -3.43 -2.68 2.57
C LEU A 82 -2.87 -1.47 3.32
N GLN A 83 -1.75 -0.92 2.85
CA GLN A 83 -1.18 0.30 3.41
C GLN A 83 -2.17 1.48 3.31
N TYR A 84 -2.84 1.65 2.17
CA TYR A 84 -3.86 2.68 2.00
C TYR A 84 -5.08 2.47 2.90
N SER A 85 -5.54 1.23 3.04
CA SER A 85 -6.64 0.88 3.94
C SER A 85 -6.34 1.21 5.40
N LEU A 86 -5.14 0.87 5.87
CA LEU A 86 -4.71 1.16 7.23
C LEU A 86 -4.47 2.66 7.44
N SER A 87 -3.82 3.34 6.48
CA SER A 87 -3.60 4.79 6.55
C SER A 87 -4.93 5.57 6.58
N ALA A 88 -5.92 5.15 5.80
CA ALA A 88 -7.23 5.82 5.74
C ALA A 88 -7.95 5.88 7.10
N LYS A 89 -7.67 4.95 8.03
CA LYS A 89 -8.23 5.00 9.40
C LYS A 89 -7.78 6.22 10.19
N TYR A 90 -6.59 6.74 9.88
CA TYR A 90 -5.95 7.85 10.59
C TYR A 90 -6.21 9.22 9.96
N ILE A 91 -6.95 9.25 8.85
CA ILE A 91 -7.37 10.48 8.19
C ILE A 91 -8.70 10.88 8.81
N LYS A 92 -8.76 12.05 9.45
CA LYS A 92 -10.02 12.60 9.96
C LYS A 92 -10.97 12.81 8.78
N VAL A 93 -12.22 12.39 8.93
CA VAL A 93 -13.28 12.71 7.97
C VAL A 93 -13.43 14.23 7.97
N LYS A 94 -13.12 14.89 6.86
CA LYS A 94 -13.51 16.29 6.67
C LYS A 94 -15.03 16.31 6.66
N ASN A 95 -15.65 16.74 7.76
CA ASN A 95 -17.10 16.83 7.84
C ASN A 95 -17.52 17.99 6.91
N PRO A 96 -18.46 17.80 5.98
CA PRO A 96 -18.91 18.88 5.08
C PRO A 96 -19.59 20.06 5.79
N GLU A 97 -19.76 19.99 7.11
CA GLU A 97 -20.48 20.97 7.93
C GLU A 97 -19.56 21.98 8.64
N GLU A 98 -18.23 21.83 8.56
CA GLU A 98 -17.27 22.72 9.22
C GLU A 98 -16.87 23.95 8.36
N ASP A 99 -17.52 24.11 7.20
CA ASP A 99 -17.35 25.22 6.24
C ASP A 99 -18.71 25.87 5.93
N LYS A 100 -19.51 26.11 6.97
CA LYS A 100 -20.75 26.91 6.92
C LYS A 100 -20.75 27.94 8.03
#